data_AF-A0A5A7RNZ0-F1
#
_entry.id   AF-A0A5A7RNZ0-F1
#
_cell.length_a   1.000
_cell.length_b   1.000
_cell.length_c   1.000
_cell.angle_alpha   90.00
_cell.angle_beta   90.00
_cell.angle_gamma   90.00
#
_symmetry.space_group_name_H-M   'P 1'
#
loop_
_entity.id
_entity.type
_entity.pdbx_description
1 polymer ?
#
loop_
_entity_poly.entity_id
_entity_poly.type
_entity_poly.pdbx_seq_one_letter_code
_entity_poly.pdbx_strand_id
1 'polypeptide(L)' 'MRKPRIEKVTINIGVGEGGERLRKAEQVLQEITHQKPILTISRTIN' A
#
# COMPACT_ATOMS: atom_id res chain seq x y z
N MET A 1 18.73 25.82 -13.93
CA MET A 1 17.78 25.15 -13.00
C MET A 1 17.21 23.91 -13.69
N ARG A 2 17.07 22.77 -13.00
CA ARG A 2 16.47 21.56 -13.58
C ARG A 2 14.95 21.64 -13.50
N LYS A 3 14.26 21.15 -14.53
CA LYS A 3 12.79 21.08 -14.55
C LYS A 3 12.32 20.08 -13.47
N PRO A 4 11.39 20.45 -12.57
CA PRO A 4 10.88 19.53 -11.56
C PRO A 4 10.15 18.35 -12.23
N ARG A 5 10.24 17.17 -11.59
CA ARG A 5 9.58 15.93 -12.00
C ARG A 5 9.14 15.15 -10.76
N ILE A 6 8.19 14.24 -10.94
CA ILE A 6 7.80 13.31 -9.89
C ILE A 6 8.96 12.35 -9.66
N GLU A 7 9.45 12.29 -8.43
CA GLU A 7 10.49 11.34 -8.01
C GLU A 7 9.88 9.97 -7.71
N LYS A 8 8.78 9.95 -6.96
CA LYS A 8 8.12 8.74 -6.50
C LYS A 8 6.62 8.97 -6.30
N VAL A 9 5.84 7.92 -6.52
CA VAL A 9 4.45 7.80 -6.06
C VAL A 9 4.40 6.66 -5.06
N THR A 10 3.76 6.87 -3.91
CA THR A 10 3.51 5.82 -2.90
C THR A 10 2.00 5.64 -2.79
N ILE A 11 1.54 4.39 -2.75
CA ILE A 11 0.12 4.04 -2.67
C ILE A 11 -0.08 3.22 -1.39
N ASN A 12 -1.14 3.54 -0.64
CA ASN A 12 -1.45 2.92 0.64
C ASN A 12 -2.94 2.56 0.70
N ILE A 13 -3.27 1.40 1.28
CA ILE A 13 -4.66 1.01 1.58
C ILE A 13 -4.77 0.71 3.08
N GLY A 14 -5.55 1.52 3.79
CA GLY A 14 -5.88 1.32 5.20
C GLY A 14 -7.17 0.51 5.34
N VAL A 15 -7.06 -0.78 5.60
CA VAL A 15 -8.22 -1.68 5.65
C VAL A 15 -8.91 -1.65 7.03
N GLY A 16 -8.20 -1.27 8.09
CA GLY A 16 -8.74 -1.19 9.47
C GLY A 16 -8.91 -2.54 10.17
N GLU A 17 -8.77 -3.65 9.44
CA GLU A 17 -8.91 -5.01 9.95
C GLU A 17 -7.90 -5.96 9.27
N GLY A 18 -7.58 -7.06 9.96
CA GLY A 18 -6.74 -8.12 9.43
C GLY A 18 -7.52 -9.17 8.62
N GLY A 19 -6.84 -10.26 8.26
CA GLY A 19 -7.48 -11.41 7.62
C GLY A 19 -7.76 -11.20 6.13
N GLU A 20 -8.93 -11.64 5.68
CA GLU A 20 -9.27 -11.75 4.25
C GLU A 20 -9.32 -10.39 3.54
N ARG A 21 -9.85 -9.35 4.22
CA ARG A 21 -9.91 -8.01 3.65
C ARG A 21 -8.51 -7.44 3.39
N LEU A 22 -7.56 -7.70 4.30
CA LEU A 22 -6.17 -7.29 4.13
C LEU A 22 -5.53 -8.01 2.92
N ARG A 23 -5.75 -9.31 2.77
CA ARG A 23 -5.24 -10.09 1.63
C ARG A 23 -5.79 -9.60 0.29
N LYS A 24 -7.09 -9.26 0.23
CA LYS A 24 -7.69 -8.68 -0.99
C LYS A 24 -7.09 -7.32 -1.32
N ALA A 25 -6.88 -6.46 -0.33
CA ALA A 25 -6.22 -5.16 -0.54
C ALA A 25 -4.78 -5.32 -1.05
N GLU A 26 -4.06 -6.32 -0.55
CA GLU A 26 -2.73 -6.68 -1.04
C GLU A 26 -2.76 -7.09 -2.52
N GLN A 27 -3.69 -7.96 -2.91
CA GLN A 27 -3.86 -8.39 -4.31
C GLN A 27 -4.19 -7.21 -5.23
N VAL A 28 -5.14 -6.37 -4.85
CA VAL A 28 -5.53 -5.17 -5.63
C VAL A 28 -4.33 -4.23 -5.83
N LEU A 29 -3.54 -3.98 -4.78
CA LEU A 29 -2.32 -3.18 -4.90
C LEU A 29 -1.32 -3.81 -5.87
N GLN A 30 -1.13 -5.12 -5.79
CA GLN A 30 -0.22 -5.82 -6.68
C GLN A 30 -0.67 -5.76 -8.14
N GLU A 31 -1.96 -5.96 -8.42
CA GLU A 31 -2.53 -5.90 -9.77
C GLU A 31 -2.43 -4.50 -10.40
N ILE A 32 -2.69 -3.45 -9.61
CA ILE A 32 -2.63 -2.07 -10.12
C ILE A 32 -1.18 -1.63 -10.33
N THR A 33 -0.31 -1.91 -9.35
CA THR A 33 1.06 -1.38 -9.35
C THR A 33 2.07 -2.28 -10.05
N HIS A 34 1.68 -3.52 -10.36
CA HIS A 34 2.56 -4.58 -10.88
C HIS A 34 3.82 -4.80 -10.01
N GLN A 35 3.73 -4.47 -8.72
CA GLN A 35 4.82 -4.53 -7.75
C GLN A 35 4.38 -5.27 -6.51
N LYS A 36 5.34 -5.86 -5.78
CA LYS A 36 5.06 -6.52 -4.52
C LYS A 36 4.73 -5.48 -3.44
N PRO A 37 3.50 -5.44 -2.89
CA PRO A 37 3.15 -4.55 -1.79
C PRO A 37 3.85 -4.94 -0.49
N ILE A 38 3.95 -4.00 0.44
CA ILE A 38 4.52 -4.20 1.79
C ILE A 38 3.39 -4.05 2.80
N LEU A 39 3.16 -5.08 3.61
CA LEU A 39 2.16 -5.05 4.68
C LEU A 39 2.68 -4.25 5.88
N THR A 40 1.82 -3.42 6.45
CA THR A 40 2.10 -2.65 7.67
C THR A 40 1.38 -3.28 8.85
N ILE A 41 2.07 -3.40 9.99
CA ILE A 41 1.52 -3.96 11.23
C ILE A 41 0.99 -2.81 12.10
N SER A 42 -0.15 -3.03 12.78
CA SER A 42 -0.67 -2.05 13.75
C SER A 42 0.33 -1.84 14.89
N ARG A 43 0.48 -0.59 15.34
CA ARG A 43 1.34 -0.23 16.47
C ARG A 43 0.64 -0.34 17.82
N THR A 44 -0.69 -0.35 17.82
CA THR A 44 -1.52 -0.32 19.02
C THR A 44 -2.63 -1.36 18.91
N ILE A 45 -2.98 -1.94 20.04
CA ILE A 45 -4.16 -2.78 20.25
C ILE A 45 -5.20 -1.88 20.91
N ASN A 46 -6.36 -1.74 20.29
CA ASN A 46 -7.52 -1.13 20.93
C ASN A 46 -8.26 -2.17 21.78
#